data_AF-A0A9N9VVB7-F1
#
_entry.id   AF-A0A9N9VVB7-F1
#
_cell.length_a   1.000
_cell.length_b   1.000
_cell.length_c   1.000
_cell.angle_alpha   90.00
_cell.angle_beta   90.00
_cell.angle_gamma   90.00
#
_symmetry.space_group_name_H-M   'P 1'
#
loop_
_entity.id
_entity.type
_entity.pdbx_description
1 polymer ?
#
loop_
_entity_poly.entity_id
_entity_poly.type
_entity_poly.pdbx_seq_one_letter_code
_entity_poly.pdbx_strand_id
1 'polypeptide(L)'
;MEAVGAAANIIAVVDLAAKITSILFQYSKDVKDARGDVERLSQAVAHLRKAAQGVRHLLENQNGERLKTSQDLVVVIRQAEEQLQKLDSRLEPSPGRQAMKRFGFRALKWPFQSSEAQKLVSDIERCTQTMNFALQIDQTDIILNVEHRVLLDKLPVASGAAFDSYEEGRNPTCLPNTRVDLLQQLSTWADDPESEAIFWLNGMAGTGKSTISRTIARDLARKGRLGASFFFKRGEGDRGNMARFVTSIAADVVARETGISQHVKKTLDEYPGIVKKTLKEQFDKLIFQPFSKLPNRTGEPIVLVVDALDECENDDDIRTMIELFSTAKKLRNLQLKTFLTSRPELPIRLGFHAIKGKYQDLILHDIPLSIIEHDLQVFLEYKTSEIRDEYNATVSKDRQLTPDWPGELKIRSLVHMAVPLFIFAATTCRFLADRRCGSPSNQLETVLQYQTKSQESKLDATYLPVLEQQLVGLSNREKTQVLSQFRLVIGSIIILARPLSTSALAGILFVEQETVDARLDLLHSVLSVPTSSEEPVRLFHLSFRDFLLDQDKRDNHAFWIDERDSHRTLGRNCLTLMDKLKEDI
;
A
#
# COMPACT_ATOMS: atom_id res chain seq x y z
N MET A 1 13.88 -12.93 23.64
CA MET A 1 14.39 -13.56 24.89
C MET A 1 15.40 -12.66 25.63
N GLU A 2 16.18 -11.83 24.92
CA GLU A 2 17.21 -10.96 25.54
C GLU A 2 16.64 -9.76 26.34
N ALA A 3 15.52 -9.17 25.93
CA ALA A 3 14.89 -8.04 26.63
C ALA A 3 14.42 -8.36 28.06
N VAL A 4 13.97 -9.60 28.31
CA VAL A 4 13.53 -10.05 29.64
C VAL A 4 14.72 -10.19 30.60
N GLY A 5 15.88 -10.65 30.09
CA GLY A 5 17.12 -10.71 30.87
C GLY A 5 17.67 -9.32 31.22
N ALA A 6 17.58 -8.36 30.29
CA ALA A 6 17.98 -6.97 30.52
C ALA A 6 17.12 -6.27 31.59
N ALA A 7 15.80 -6.51 31.57
CA ALA A 7 14.86 -5.96 32.54
C ALA A 7 15.08 -6.49 33.98
N ALA A 8 15.43 -7.77 34.13
CA ALA A 8 15.78 -8.34 35.43
C ALA A 8 17.09 -7.74 35.98
N ASN A 9 18.11 -7.60 35.13
CA ASN A 9 19.41 -7.07 35.55
C ASN A 9 19.34 -5.57 35.91
N ILE A 10 18.55 -4.76 35.21
CA ILE A 10 18.42 -3.33 35.56
C ILE A 10 17.73 -3.12 36.92
N ILE A 11 16.77 -3.99 37.27
CA ILE A 11 16.13 -3.96 38.59
C ILE A 11 17.18 -4.25 39.68
N ALA A 12 18.01 -5.27 39.47
CA ALA A 12 19.10 -5.60 40.39
C ALA A 12 20.08 -4.44 40.59
N VAL A 13 20.46 -3.73 39.52
CA VAL A 13 21.32 -2.54 39.60
C VAL A 13 20.66 -1.43 40.41
N VAL A 14 19.38 -1.13 40.18
CA VAL A 14 18.63 -0.08 40.90
C VAL A 14 18.56 -0.40 42.40
N ASP A 15 18.27 -1.65 42.76
CA ASP A 15 18.11 -2.10 44.14
C ASP A 15 19.45 -2.16 44.88
N LEU A 16 20.49 -2.70 44.24
CA LEU A 16 21.85 -2.73 44.80
C LEU A 16 22.38 -1.31 45.02
N ALA A 17 22.20 -0.40 44.06
CA ALA A 17 22.63 0.98 44.21
C ALA A 17 21.88 1.69 45.36
N ALA A 18 20.58 1.42 45.54
CA ALA A 18 19.80 1.95 46.65
C ALA A 18 20.33 1.45 48.01
N LYS A 19 20.60 0.15 48.12
CA LYS A 19 21.20 -0.47 49.32
C LYS A 19 22.56 0.15 49.64
N ILE A 20 23.46 0.21 48.66
CA ILE A 20 24.81 0.75 48.82
C ILE A 20 24.79 2.23 49.22
N THR A 21 23.88 3.03 48.63
CA THR A 21 23.71 4.45 49.02
C THR A 21 23.38 4.58 50.51
N SER A 22 22.51 3.71 51.04
CA SER A 22 22.18 3.69 52.47
C SER A 22 23.39 3.30 53.33
N ILE A 23 24.22 2.36 52.88
CA ILE A 23 25.42 1.93 53.61
C ILE A 23 26.47 3.06 53.61
N LEU A 24 26.72 3.69 52.46
CA LEU A 24 27.66 4.81 52.34
C LEU A 24 27.23 6.03 53.18
N PHE A 25 25.93 6.27 53.33
CA PHE A 25 25.42 7.29 54.25
C PHE A 25 25.84 7.01 55.70
N GLN A 26 25.79 5.74 56.15
CA GLN A 26 26.24 5.37 57.49
C GLN A 26 27.75 5.57 57.66
N TYR A 27 28.55 5.17 56.65
CA TYR A 27 29.99 5.43 56.63
C TYR A 27 30.33 6.92 56.69
N SER A 28 29.53 7.78 56.06
CA SER A 28 29.75 9.24 56.08
C SER A 28 29.58 9.86 57.47
N LYS A 29 28.75 9.24 58.34
CA LYS A 29 28.54 9.65 59.72
C LYS A 29 29.61 9.13 60.66
N ASP A 30 30.03 7.89 60.45
CA ASP A 30 30.84 7.14 61.42
C ASP A 30 32.35 7.16 61.12
N VAL A 31 32.76 7.57 59.90
CA VAL A 31 34.16 7.53 59.46
C VAL A 31 34.64 8.91 58.97
N LYS A 32 35.42 9.60 59.80
CA LYS A 32 35.89 10.97 59.51
C LYS A 32 37.09 11.01 58.54
N ASP A 33 37.98 10.02 58.62
CA ASP A 33 39.27 10.04 57.91
C ASP A 33 39.18 9.65 56.42
N ALA A 34 38.01 9.23 55.94
CA ALA A 34 37.76 8.84 54.55
C ALA A 34 36.57 9.60 53.91
N ARG A 35 36.18 10.73 54.51
CA ARG A 35 34.94 11.46 54.14
C ARG A 35 34.88 11.82 52.65
N GLY A 36 35.98 12.28 52.05
CA GLY A 36 36.03 12.62 50.63
C GLY A 36 35.88 11.43 49.68
N ASP A 37 36.33 10.23 50.08
CA ASP A 37 36.16 9.00 49.29
C ASP A 37 34.72 8.49 49.39
N VAL A 38 34.13 8.55 50.60
CA VAL A 38 32.73 8.19 50.86
C VAL A 38 31.78 9.10 50.08
N GLU A 39 32.02 10.42 50.09
CA GLU A 39 31.19 11.39 49.38
C GLU A 39 31.24 11.18 47.86
N ARG A 40 32.43 11.01 47.27
CA ARG A 40 32.58 10.74 45.82
C ARG A 40 31.91 9.44 45.40
N LEU A 41 32.10 8.37 46.16
CA LEU A 41 31.50 7.08 45.85
C LEU A 41 29.98 7.09 46.01
N SER A 42 29.47 7.80 47.03
CA SER A 42 28.03 8.00 47.24
C SER A 42 27.41 8.75 46.06
N GLN A 43 28.07 9.81 45.58
CA GLN A 43 27.62 10.55 44.38
C GLN A 43 27.63 9.68 43.13
N ALA A 44 28.71 8.92 42.88
CA ALA A 44 28.81 8.04 41.72
C ALA A 44 27.70 6.96 41.71
N VAL A 45 27.46 6.31 42.85
CA VAL A 45 26.38 5.30 42.99
C VAL A 45 25.00 5.94 42.83
N ALA A 46 24.77 7.13 43.37
CA ALA A 46 23.50 7.85 43.21
C ALA A 46 23.24 8.24 41.75
N HIS A 47 24.26 8.70 41.01
CA HIS A 47 24.15 9.00 39.59
C HIS A 47 23.86 7.74 38.76
N LEU A 48 24.57 6.65 39.04
CA LEU A 48 24.32 5.35 38.40
C LEU A 48 22.88 4.88 38.63
N ARG A 49 22.39 4.98 39.87
CA ARG A 49 21.01 4.63 40.22
C ARG A 49 20.00 5.44 39.40
N LYS A 50 20.21 6.75 39.27
CA LYS A 50 19.33 7.63 38.49
C LYS A 50 19.33 7.28 37.00
N ALA A 51 20.50 7.02 36.42
CA ALA A 51 20.61 6.55 35.04
C ALA A 51 19.90 5.20 34.85
N ALA A 52 20.13 4.25 35.76
CA ALA A 52 19.50 2.93 35.74
C ALA A 52 17.96 3.00 35.89
N GLN A 53 17.44 3.90 36.71
CA GLN A 53 16.00 4.19 36.81
C GLN A 53 15.43 4.74 35.50
N GLY A 54 16.17 5.62 34.81
CA GLY A 54 15.79 6.11 33.48
C GLY A 54 15.68 4.99 32.45
N VAL A 55 16.66 4.08 32.43
CA VAL A 55 16.65 2.89 31.56
C VAL A 55 15.48 1.97 31.91
N ARG A 56 15.23 1.72 33.19
CA ARG A 56 14.10 0.90 33.65
C ARG A 56 12.77 1.47 33.18
N HIS A 57 12.54 2.78 33.33
CA HIS A 57 11.32 3.44 32.88
C HIS A 57 11.11 3.32 31.36
N LEU A 58 12.17 3.34 30.56
CA LEU A 58 12.05 3.11 29.11
C LEU A 58 11.71 1.66 28.77
N LEU A 59 12.24 0.69 29.51
CA LEU A 59 11.96 -0.74 29.32
C LEU A 59 10.55 -1.15 29.77
N GLU A 60 10.03 -0.53 30.83
CA GLU A 60 8.69 -0.81 31.38
C GLU A 60 7.55 -0.22 30.53
N ASN A 61 7.79 0.89 29.85
CA ASN A 61 6.87 1.41 28.84
C ASN A 61 7.02 0.56 27.55
N GLN A 62 5.95 0.35 26.77
CA GLN A 62 5.88 -0.51 25.56
C GLN A 62 6.90 -0.19 24.42
N ASN A 63 7.91 0.63 24.66
CA ASN A 63 9.01 0.99 23.78
C ASN A 63 10.30 0.17 23.99
N GLY A 64 10.36 -0.73 24.98
CA GLY A 64 11.56 -1.53 25.29
C GLY A 64 12.09 -2.40 24.13
N GLU A 65 11.23 -2.82 23.20
CA GLU A 65 11.64 -3.56 21.99
C GLU A 65 12.31 -2.69 20.91
N ARG A 66 12.30 -1.35 21.07
CA ARG A 66 12.78 -0.39 20.06
C ARG A 66 14.09 0.31 20.42
N LEU A 67 14.74 -0.06 21.53
CA LEU A 67 16.01 0.55 21.92
C LEU A 67 17.11 0.18 20.92
N LYS A 68 17.64 1.19 20.21
CA LYS A 68 18.69 1.01 19.20
C LYS A 68 20.01 0.56 19.81
N THR A 69 20.25 0.87 21.09
CA THR A 69 21.46 0.52 21.83
C THR A 69 21.29 -0.71 22.75
N SER A 70 20.33 -1.59 22.46
CA SER A 70 19.95 -2.69 23.35
C SER A 70 21.12 -3.60 23.78
N GLN A 71 22.05 -3.94 22.87
CA GLN A 71 23.21 -4.77 23.19
C GLN A 71 24.24 -4.04 24.06
N ASP A 72 24.55 -2.78 23.77
CA ASP A 72 25.48 -1.97 24.57
C ASP A 72 24.92 -1.72 25.98
N LEU A 73 23.60 -1.50 26.09
CA LEU A 73 22.91 -1.38 27.37
C LEU A 73 23.03 -2.67 28.19
N VAL A 74 22.80 -3.85 27.60
CA VAL A 74 22.91 -5.13 28.31
C VAL A 74 24.31 -5.32 28.90
N VAL A 75 25.36 -5.02 28.12
CA VAL A 75 26.75 -5.14 28.59
C VAL A 75 27.03 -4.18 29.74
N VAL A 76 26.61 -2.92 29.61
CA VAL A 76 26.87 -1.89 30.63
C VAL A 76 26.06 -2.13 31.90
N ILE A 77 24.83 -2.63 31.80
CA ILE A 77 24.00 -2.98 32.96
C ILE A 77 24.65 -4.10 33.75
N ARG A 78 25.16 -5.14 33.08
CA ARG A 78 25.89 -6.23 33.73
C ARG A 78 27.18 -5.73 34.39
N GLN A 79 27.95 -4.89 33.72
CA GLN A 79 29.16 -4.29 34.29
C GLN A 79 28.84 -3.45 35.54
N ALA A 80 27.78 -2.65 35.49
CA ALA A 80 27.31 -1.86 36.61
C ALA A 80 26.90 -2.76 37.79
N GLU A 81 26.19 -3.85 37.53
CA GLU A 81 25.81 -4.84 38.54
C GLU A 81 27.04 -5.47 39.20
N GLU A 82 28.02 -5.92 38.42
CA GLU A 82 29.26 -6.51 38.91
C GLU A 82 30.05 -5.52 39.79
N GLN A 83 30.14 -4.25 39.41
CA GLN A 83 30.77 -3.22 40.25
C GLN A 83 30.02 -2.98 41.56
N LEU A 84 28.69 -2.93 41.52
CA LEU A 84 27.86 -2.74 42.71
C LEU A 84 27.93 -3.96 43.64
N GLN A 85 27.91 -5.18 43.14
CA GLN A 85 28.08 -6.40 43.96
C GLN A 85 29.47 -6.45 44.63
N LYS A 86 30.53 -6.06 43.90
CA LYS A 86 31.88 -5.96 44.45
C LYS A 86 31.98 -4.88 45.54
N LEU A 87 31.26 -3.78 45.36
CA LEU A 87 31.19 -2.70 46.34
C LEU A 87 30.39 -3.12 47.58
N ASP A 88 29.22 -3.72 47.40
CA ASP A 88 28.34 -4.22 48.48
C ASP A 88 29.07 -5.25 49.36
N SER A 89 29.73 -6.26 48.76
CA SER A 89 30.46 -7.29 49.50
C SER A 89 31.64 -6.78 50.34
N ARG A 90 32.27 -5.66 49.94
CA ARG A 90 33.35 -5.02 50.72
C ARG A 90 32.83 -4.04 51.76
N LEU A 91 31.65 -3.44 51.54
CA LEU A 91 30.98 -2.54 52.48
C LEU A 91 30.19 -3.31 53.56
N GLU A 92 29.75 -4.53 53.27
CA GLU A 92 29.07 -5.37 54.26
C GLU A 92 30.03 -5.86 55.37
N PRO A 93 29.62 -5.76 56.64
CA PRO A 93 30.36 -6.39 57.72
C PRO A 93 30.20 -7.92 57.64
N SER A 94 31.32 -8.64 57.64
CA SER A 94 31.39 -10.11 57.61
C SER A 94 30.38 -10.77 58.58
N PRO A 95 29.89 -12.00 58.35
CA PRO A 95 28.92 -12.67 59.24
C PRO A 95 29.35 -12.73 60.72
N GLY A 96 30.66 -12.84 60.99
CA GLY A 96 31.23 -12.77 62.34
C GLY A 96 31.13 -11.39 63.03
N ARG A 97 30.87 -10.31 62.29
CA ARG A 97 30.67 -8.94 62.80
C ARG A 97 29.19 -8.62 63.07
N GLN A 98 28.23 -9.28 62.41
CA GLN A 98 26.80 -9.11 62.73
C GLN A 98 26.43 -9.71 64.10
N ALA A 99 27.04 -10.84 64.49
CA ALA A 99 26.86 -11.42 65.82
C ALA A 99 27.32 -10.49 66.97
N MET A 100 28.25 -9.56 66.69
CA MET A 100 28.78 -8.60 67.65
C MET A 100 27.99 -7.29 67.79
N LYS A 101 26.90 -7.08 67.02
CA LYS A 101 26.02 -5.89 67.19
C LYS A 101 25.27 -5.85 68.53
N ARG A 102 25.26 -6.95 69.31
CA ARG A 102 24.62 -7.02 70.63
C ARG A 102 25.38 -6.32 71.76
N PHE A 103 26.66 -5.99 71.57
CA PHE A 103 27.46 -5.29 72.57
C PHE A 103 27.95 -3.99 71.96
N GLY A 104 27.39 -2.87 72.44
CA GLY A 104 27.62 -1.54 71.92
C GLY A 104 29.10 -1.20 71.70
N PHE A 105 29.31 -0.44 70.62
CA PHE A 105 30.57 0.14 70.13
C PHE A 105 31.49 -0.76 69.28
N ARG A 106 31.50 -0.48 67.97
CA ARG A 106 32.73 -0.28 67.18
C ARG A 106 32.43 0.60 65.97
N ALA A 107 33.27 1.62 65.76
CA ALA A 107 33.22 2.50 64.60
C ALA A 107 33.44 1.69 63.31
N LEU A 108 32.66 1.99 62.27
CA LEU A 108 32.90 1.46 60.94
C LEU A 108 34.35 1.81 60.52
N LYS A 109 35.07 0.84 59.94
CA LYS A 109 36.39 1.10 59.37
C LYS A 109 36.27 1.11 57.86
N TRP A 110 36.75 2.17 57.22
CA TRP A 110 36.76 2.26 55.76
C TRP A 110 37.59 1.12 55.15
N PRO A 111 37.02 0.31 54.24
CA PRO A 111 37.67 -0.92 53.77
C PRO A 111 38.52 -0.72 52.52
N PHE A 112 38.64 0.50 51.98
CA PHE A 112 39.33 0.79 50.73
C PHE A 112 40.55 1.68 50.93
N GLN A 113 41.58 1.49 50.09
CA GLN A 113 42.59 2.52 49.86
C GLN A 113 42.03 3.60 48.94
N SER A 114 42.49 4.85 49.04
CA SER A 114 41.96 5.95 48.22
C SER A 114 42.14 5.73 46.71
N SER A 115 43.21 5.06 46.27
CA SER A 115 43.41 4.66 44.87
C SER A 115 42.39 3.63 44.40
N GLU A 116 42.02 2.67 45.26
CA GLU A 116 40.96 1.68 44.97
C GLU A 116 39.57 2.34 44.92
N ALA A 117 39.28 3.23 45.87
CA ALA A 117 38.02 3.98 45.90
C ALA A 117 37.88 4.86 44.65
N GLN A 118 38.96 5.52 44.23
CA GLN A 118 38.99 6.33 43.02
C GLN A 118 38.75 5.49 41.76
N LYS A 119 39.33 4.28 41.68
CA LYS A 119 39.06 3.36 40.56
C LYS A 119 37.60 2.92 40.49
N LEU A 120 36.98 2.59 41.63
CA LEU A 120 35.56 2.23 41.70
C LEU A 120 34.66 3.39 41.28
N VAL A 121 34.97 4.62 41.70
CA VAL A 121 34.27 5.83 41.24
C VAL A 121 34.38 5.95 39.72
N SER A 122 35.59 5.88 39.15
CA SER A 122 35.78 5.96 37.68
C SER A 122 35.01 4.87 36.92
N ASP A 123 35.01 3.63 37.42
CA ASP A 123 34.30 2.52 36.76
C ASP A 123 32.77 2.70 36.80
N ILE A 124 32.22 3.15 37.93
CA ILE A 124 30.79 3.44 38.10
C ILE A 124 30.37 4.65 37.26
N GLU A 125 31.18 5.72 37.24
CA GLU A 125 30.94 6.91 36.43
C GLU A 125 30.97 6.58 34.93
N ARG A 126 31.89 5.72 34.49
CA ARG A 126 31.93 5.22 33.10
C ARG A 126 30.64 4.48 32.74
N CYS A 127 30.16 3.57 33.61
CA CYS A 127 28.89 2.88 33.38
C CYS A 127 27.73 3.87 33.28
N THR A 128 27.69 4.86 34.17
CA THR A 128 26.67 5.92 34.21
C THR A 128 26.68 6.75 32.91
N GLN A 129 27.85 7.15 32.43
CA GLN A 129 28.01 7.92 31.19
C GLN A 129 27.50 7.14 29.99
N THR A 130 27.87 5.86 29.86
CA THR A 130 27.41 5.03 28.74
C THR A 130 25.89 4.79 28.79
N MET A 131 25.31 4.57 29.99
CA MET A 131 23.85 4.48 30.13
C MET A 131 23.16 5.77 29.71
N ASN A 132 23.65 6.93 30.14
CA ASN A 132 23.06 8.22 29.77
C ASN A 132 23.19 8.50 28.25
N PHE A 133 24.31 8.12 27.63
CA PHE A 133 24.49 8.25 26.19
C PHE A 133 23.50 7.37 25.41
N ALA A 134 23.32 6.11 25.84
CA ALA A 134 22.32 5.22 25.28
C ALA A 134 20.89 5.78 25.43
N LEU A 135 20.54 6.29 26.62
CA LEU A 135 19.26 6.96 26.86
C LEU A 135 19.03 8.15 25.92
N GLN A 136 20.06 8.95 25.66
CA GLN A 136 19.97 10.09 24.74
C GLN A 136 19.77 9.67 23.29
N ILE A 137 20.43 8.59 22.84
CA ILE A 137 20.24 8.03 21.50
C ILE A 137 18.79 7.58 21.32
N ASP A 138 18.27 6.79 22.27
CA ASP A 138 16.90 6.26 22.17
C ASP A 138 15.84 7.36 22.29
N GLN A 139 16.04 8.36 23.17
CA GLN A 139 15.17 9.54 23.22
C GLN A 139 15.15 10.31 21.90
N THR A 140 16.32 10.49 21.27
CA THR A 140 16.43 11.16 19.97
C THR A 140 15.69 10.37 18.89
N ASP A 141 15.81 9.04 18.89
CA ASP A 141 15.11 8.19 17.94
C ASP A 141 13.59 8.25 18.09
N ILE A 142 13.09 8.22 19.33
CA ILE A 142 11.67 8.38 19.62
C ILE A 142 11.16 9.72 19.11
N ILE A 143 11.89 10.81 19.35
CA ILE A 143 11.52 12.15 18.86
C ILE A 143 11.47 12.16 17.33
N LEU A 144 12.51 11.64 16.66
CA LEU A 144 12.55 11.57 15.19
C LEU A 144 11.38 10.75 14.62
N ASN A 145 11.01 9.64 15.27
CA ASN A 145 9.87 8.82 14.88
C ASN A 145 8.52 9.53 15.07
N VAL A 146 8.35 10.28 16.17
CA VAL A 146 7.13 11.10 16.39
C VAL A 146 7.04 12.20 15.35
N GLU A 147 8.14 12.90 15.07
CA GLU A 147 8.18 13.93 14.04
C GLU A 147 7.89 13.37 12.64
N HIS A 148 8.38 12.17 12.33
CA HIS A 148 8.11 11.49 11.07
C HIS A 148 6.61 11.15 10.91
N ARG A 149 5.94 10.70 11.97
CA ARG A 149 4.49 10.48 11.95
C ARG A 149 3.69 11.77 11.74
N VAL A 150 4.02 12.82 12.49
CA VAL A 150 3.38 14.14 12.35
C VAL A 150 3.57 14.70 10.94
N LEU A 151 4.73 14.44 10.32
CA LEU A 151 4.99 14.81 8.94
C LEU A 151 4.05 14.09 7.97
N LEU A 152 3.87 12.78 8.13
CA LEU A 152 2.95 12.00 7.29
C LEU A 152 1.50 12.49 7.43
N ASP A 153 1.06 12.85 8.63
CA ASP A 153 -0.28 13.41 8.87
C ASP A 153 -0.52 14.76 8.17
N LYS A 154 0.55 15.52 7.89
CA LYS A 154 0.47 16.79 7.14
C LYS A 154 0.33 16.60 5.62
N LEU A 155 0.51 15.38 5.10
CA LEU A 155 0.43 15.07 3.68
C LEU A 155 -0.89 14.33 3.37
N PRO A 156 -1.92 15.01 2.85
CA PRO A 156 -3.18 14.34 2.55
C PRO A 156 -2.99 13.31 1.43
N VAL A 157 -3.33 12.05 1.70
CA VAL A 157 -3.20 10.95 0.73
C VAL A 157 -4.54 10.61 0.07
N ALA A 158 -4.49 10.11 -1.16
CA ALA A 158 -5.63 9.50 -1.82
C ALA A 158 -5.82 8.07 -1.30
N SER A 159 -6.90 7.83 -0.54
CA SER A 159 -7.21 6.49 -0.04
C SER A 159 -7.40 5.50 -1.19
N GLY A 160 -6.85 4.30 -1.05
CA GLY A 160 -7.00 3.24 -2.05
C GLY A 160 -6.14 3.38 -3.31
N ALA A 161 -5.30 4.42 -3.42
CA ALA A 161 -4.49 4.66 -4.62
C ALA A 161 -3.19 3.84 -4.64
N ALA A 162 -2.64 3.47 -3.48
CA ALA A 162 -1.42 2.67 -3.39
C ALA A 162 -1.66 1.21 -3.79
N PHE A 163 -0.66 0.54 -4.37
CA PHE A 163 -0.79 -0.83 -4.89
C PHE A 163 -1.13 -1.86 -3.80
N ASP A 164 -0.73 -1.60 -2.57
CA ASP A 164 -0.90 -2.43 -1.38
C ASP A 164 -2.04 -1.95 -0.47
N SER A 165 -2.89 -1.04 -0.97
CA SER A 165 -4.13 -0.69 -0.29
C SER A 165 -5.07 -1.88 -0.17
N TYR A 166 -6.07 -1.79 0.71
CA TYR A 166 -7.08 -2.84 0.82
C TYR A 166 -7.83 -3.08 -0.50
N GLU A 167 -8.11 -2.02 -1.25
CA GLU A 167 -8.80 -2.02 -2.54
C GLU A 167 -7.94 -2.60 -3.67
N GLU A 168 -6.63 -2.27 -3.72
CA GLU A 168 -5.74 -2.75 -4.79
C GLU A 168 -5.04 -4.07 -4.47
N GLY A 169 -4.72 -4.34 -3.20
CA GLY A 169 -3.98 -5.53 -2.77
C GLY A 169 -4.73 -6.84 -3.00
N ARG A 170 -6.05 -6.79 -3.23
CA ARG A 170 -6.89 -7.93 -3.61
C ARG A 170 -6.93 -8.20 -5.10
N ASN A 171 -6.53 -7.22 -5.93
CA ASN A 171 -6.55 -7.37 -7.37
C ASN A 171 -5.40 -8.28 -7.84
N PRO A 172 -5.63 -9.08 -8.90
CA PRO A 172 -4.63 -10.04 -9.35
C PRO A 172 -3.40 -9.35 -9.94
N THR A 173 -2.27 -10.04 -9.81
CA THR A 173 -1.02 -9.80 -10.53
C THR A 173 -0.89 -10.77 -11.70
N CYS A 174 0.13 -10.59 -12.54
CA CYS A 174 0.44 -11.53 -13.62
C CYS A 174 0.61 -12.94 -13.02
N LEU A 175 0.05 -13.91 -13.73
CA LEU A 175 0.20 -15.32 -13.37
C LEU A 175 1.65 -15.75 -13.66
N PRO A 176 2.25 -16.65 -12.86
CA PRO A 176 3.55 -17.21 -13.20
C PRO A 176 3.58 -17.74 -14.64
N ASN A 177 4.72 -17.58 -15.31
CA ASN A 177 4.93 -17.94 -16.72
C ASN A 177 4.08 -17.15 -17.74
N THR A 178 3.48 -16.03 -17.33
CA THR A 178 2.85 -15.09 -18.28
C THR A 178 3.61 -13.77 -18.32
N ARG A 179 3.65 -13.11 -19.48
CA ARG A 179 4.31 -11.80 -19.68
C ARG A 179 5.79 -11.79 -19.27
N VAL A 180 6.46 -12.94 -19.36
CA VAL A 180 7.81 -13.15 -18.81
C VAL A 180 8.82 -12.16 -19.41
N ASP A 181 8.92 -12.11 -20.74
CA ASP A 181 9.87 -11.23 -21.43
C ASP A 181 9.61 -9.75 -21.17
N LEU A 182 8.33 -9.37 -21.10
CA LEU A 182 7.91 -8.00 -20.79
C LEU A 182 8.31 -7.60 -19.37
N LEU A 183 8.02 -8.46 -18.38
CA LEU A 183 8.38 -8.21 -16.99
C LEU A 183 9.90 -8.17 -16.82
N GLN A 184 10.64 -9.01 -17.55
CA GLN A 184 12.10 -8.98 -17.57
C GLN A 184 12.63 -7.67 -18.16
N GLN A 185 12.09 -7.21 -19.30
CA GLN A 185 12.45 -5.93 -19.90
C GLN A 185 12.20 -4.76 -18.93
N LEU A 186 11.07 -4.81 -18.21
CA LEU A 186 10.70 -3.79 -17.23
C LEU A 186 11.63 -3.82 -16.00
N SER A 187 12.04 -4.99 -15.53
CA SER A 187 13.08 -5.09 -14.50
C SER A 187 14.39 -4.52 -15.01
N THR A 188 14.87 -4.92 -16.20
CA THR A 188 16.12 -4.41 -16.76
C THR A 188 16.10 -2.89 -16.93
N TRP A 189 14.99 -2.33 -17.42
CA TRP A 189 14.80 -0.88 -17.46
C TRP A 189 14.84 -0.27 -16.06
N ALA A 190 14.12 -0.82 -15.09
CA ALA A 190 14.12 -0.29 -13.73
C ALA A 190 15.54 -0.31 -13.13
N ASP A 191 16.30 -1.37 -13.38
CA ASP A 191 17.62 -1.64 -12.82
C ASP A 191 18.71 -0.75 -13.44
N ASP A 192 18.64 -0.42 -14.74
CA ASP A 192 19.70 0.28 -15.47
C ASP A 192 19.73 1.81 -15.22
N PRO A 193 20.71 2.37 -14.49
CA PRO A 193 20.85 3.82 -14.26
C PRO A 193 20.80 4.71 -15.49
N GLU A 194 21.28 4.21 -16.62
CA GLU A 194 21.46 4.98 -17.86
C GLU A 194 20.21 4.95 -18.76
N SER A 195 19.26 4.05 -18.46
CA SER A 195 17.98 4.00 -19.15
C SER A 195 17.12 5.26 -18.92
N GLU A 196 16.11 5.44 -19.76
CA GLU A 196 15.26 6.63 -19.70
C GLU A 196 14.48 6.72 -18.38
N ALA A 197 14.26 7.96 -17.92
CA ALA A 197 13.59 8.22 -16.64
C ALA A 197 12.11 7.79 -16.64
N ILE A 198 11.50 7.67 -17.81
CA ILE A 198 10.11 7.25 -17.97
C ILE A 198 10.05 5.98 -18.81
N PHE A 199 9.29 4.99 -18.33
CA PHE A 199 8.80 3.90 -19.16
C PHE A 199 7.28 4.02 -19.30
N TRP A 200 6.81 4.13 -20.54
CA TRP A 200 5.40 4.21 -20.86
C TRP A 200 4.90 2.88 -21.46
N LEU A 201 4.12 2.14 -20.68
CA LEU A 201 3.41 0.97 -21.15
C LEU A 201 2.04 1.38 -21.72
N ASN A 202 1.98 1.48 -23.03
CA ASN A 202 0.79 1.81 -23.78
C ASN A 202 0.01 0.54 -24.15
N GLY A 203 -1.31 0.60 -24.15
CA GLY A 203 -2.13 -0.50 -24.65
C GLY A 203 -3.61 -0.16 -24.73
N MET A 204 -4.32 -0.88 -25.61
CA MET A 204 -5.77 -0.78 -25.70
C MET A 204 -6.45 -1.23 -24.40
N ALA A 205 -7.75 -0.96 -24.33
CA ALA A 205 -8.60 -1.40 -23.24
C ALA A 205 -8.52 -2.94 -23.10
N GLY A 206 -8.32 -3.45 -21.88
CA GLY A 206 -8.37 -4.88 -21.61
C GLY A 206 -7.14 -5.70 -21.98
N THR A 207 -6.00 -5.07 -22.29
CA THR A 207 -4.73 -5.78 -22.58
C THR A 207 -3.91 -6.18 -21.35
N GLY A 208 -4.33 -5.81 -20.14
CA GLY A 208 -3.69 -6.22 -18.87
C GLY A 208 -2.72 -5.22 -18.24
N LYS A 209 -2.71 -3.94 -18.66
CA LYS A 209 -1.85 -2.87 -18.12
C LYS A 209 -1.80 -2.83 -16.59
N SER A 210 -2.95 -2.69 -15.92
CA SER A 210 -3.03 -2.60 -14.46
C SER A 210 -2.52 -3.84 -13.74
N THR A 211 -2.69 -5.02 -14.33
CA THR A 211 -2.15 -6.28 -13.79
C THR A 211 -0.63 -6.29 -13.85
N ILE A 212 -0.04 -5.76 -14.92
CA ILE A 212 1.42 -5.59 -15.07
C ILE A 212 1.93 -4.56 -14.05
N SER A 213 1.26 -3.41 -13.92
CA SER A 213 1.60 -2.38 -12.93
C SER A 213 1.64 -2.91 -11.50
N ARG A 214 0.61 -3.66 -11.08
CA ARG A 214 0.58 -4.30 -9.75
C ARG A 214 1.73 -5.28 -9.57
N THR A 215 2.06 -6.05 -10.61
CA THR A 215 3.15 -7.03 -10.57
C THR A 215 4.50 -6.35 -10.34
N ILE A 216 4.76 -5.27 -11.09
CA ILE A 216 6.00 -4.49 -11.00
C ILE A 216 6.09 -3.73 -9.69
N ALA A 217 5.00 -3.07 -9.25
CA ALA A 217 4.96 -2.40 -7.96
C ALA A 217 5.30 -3.38 -6.82
N ARG A 218 4.72 -4.58 -6.83
CA ARG A 218 5.00 -5.61 -5.83
C ARG A 218 6.45 -6.12 -5.89
N ASP A 219 7.00 -6.33 -7.08
CA ASP A 219 8.39 -6.75 -7.24
C ASP A 219 9.37 -5.68 -6.74
N LEU A 220 9.17 -4.42 -7.15
CA LEU A 220 9.95 -3.27 -6.71
C LEU A 220 9.84 -3.04 -5.20
N ALA A 221 8.65 -3.24 -4.60
CA ALA A 221 8.46 -3.15 -3.16
C ALA A 221 9.27 -4.21 -2.42
N ARG A 222 9.28 -5.46 -2.91
CA ARG A 222 10.09 -6.56 -2.34
C ARG A 222 11.59 -6.29 -2.44
N LYS A 223 12.03 -5.65 -3.53
CA LYS A 223 13.42 -5.22 -3.72
C LYS A 223 13.79 -3.97 -2.91
N GLY A 224 12.82 -3.32 -2.24
CA GLY A 224 13.06 -2.07 -1.49
C GLY A 224 13.25 -0.83 -2.37
N ARG A 225 12.76 -0.87 -3.62
CA ARG A 225 13.00 0.14 -4.65
C ARG A 225 11.78 0.91 -5.13
N LEU A 226 10.59 0.42 -4.78
CA LEU A 226 9.36 1.16 -5.06
C LEU A 226 9.34 2.41 -4.18
N GLY A 227 9.40 3.59 -4.78
CA GLY A 227 9.32 4.86 -4.08
C GLY A 227 7.89 5.21 -3.70
N ALA A 228 6.97 5.05 -4.65
CA ALA A 228 5.54 5.24 -4.43
C ALA A 228 4.74 4.54 -5.54
N SER A 229 3.45 4.36 -5.29
CA SER A 229 2.54 3.86 -6.32
C SER A 229 1.21 4.59 -6.29
N PHE A 230 0.64 4.85 -7.47
CA PHE A 230 -0.65 5.50 -7.60
C PHE A 230 -1.46 4.89 -8.73
N PHE A 231 -2.61 4.32 -8.40
CA PHE A 231 -3.54 3.67 -9.32
C PHE A 231 -4.76 4.56 -9.53
N PHE A 232 -4.76 5.28 -10.65
CA PHE A 232 -5.89 6.13 -11.03
C PHE A 232 -7.14 5.29 -11.26
N LYS A 233 -8.27 5.82 -10.81
CA LYS A 233 -9.60 5.27 -11.08
C LYS A 233 -10.59 6.39 -11.30
N ARG A 234 -11.14 6.45 -12.51
CA ARG A 234 -12.06 7.52 -12.89
C ARG A 234 -13.30 7.48 -12.01
N GLY A 235 -13.70 8.65 -11.48
CA GLY A 235 -14.87 8.78 -10.61
C GLY A 235 -14.72 8.28 -9.17
N GLU A 236 -13.56 7.73 -8.78
CA GLU A 236 -13.30 7.32 -7.38
C GLU A 236 -12.70 8.46 -6.54
N GLY A 237 -13.31 9.65 -6.59
CA GLY A 237 -12.92 10.80 -5.79
C GLY A 237 -11.47 11.22 -6.03
N ASP A 238 -10.63 11.17 -4.99
CA ASP A 238 -9.21 11.56 -5.05
C ASP A 238 -8.37 10.67 -5.99
N ARG A 239 -8.87 9.49 -6.40
CA ARG A 239 -8.19 8.60 -7.37
C ARG A 239 -8.48 8.96 -8.82
N GLY A 240 -9.50 9.78 -9.09
CA GLY A 240 -9.87 10.20 -10.45
C GLY A 240 -9.22 11.52 -10.86
N ASN A 241 -8.52 12.21 -9.94
CA ASN A 241 -7.93 13.52 -10.19
C ASN A 241 -6.55 13.67 -9.55
N MET A 242 -5.89 14.79 -9.82
CA MET A 242 -4.49 15.04 -9.44
C MET A 242 -4.32 15.79 -8.11
N ALA A 243 -5.41 16.16 -7.43
CA ALA A 243 -5.36 17.02 -6.25
C ALA A 243 -4.55 16.43 -5.08
N ARG A 244 -4.56 15.10 -4.93
CA ARG A 244 -3.78 14.38 -3.90
C ARG A 244 -2.66 13.53 -4.48
N PHE A 245 -2.41 13.61 -5.79
CA PHE A 245 -1.41 12.76 -6.44
C PHE A 245 -0.02 12.99 -5.86
N VAL A 246 0.48 14.23 -5.90
CA VAL A 246 1.85 14.54 -5.44
C VAL A 246 2.00 14.35 -3.93
N THR A 247 1.01 14.72 -3.14
CA THR A 247 1.05 14.52 -1.68
C THR A 247 1.04 13.03 -1.31
N SER A 248 0.34 12.18 -2.06
CA SER A 248 0.39 10.72 -1.88
C SER A 248 1.77 10.17 -2.23
N ILE A 249 2.34 10.57 -3.37
CA ILE A 249 3.70 10.18 -3.76
C ILE A 249 4.72 10.65 -2.71
N ALA A 250 4.60 11.89 -2.22
CA ALA A 250 5.49 12.43 -1.20
C ALA A 250 5.39 11.66 0.11
N ALA A 251 4.18 11.29 0.55
CA ALA A 251 3.98 10.50 1.75
C ALA A 251 4.62 9.10 1.63
N ASP A 252 4.39 8.40 0.52
CA ASP A 252 4.99 7.09 0.23
C ASP A 252 6.53 7.16 0.22
N VAL A 253 7.07 8.17 -0.47
CA VAL A 253 8.53 8.38 -0.53
C VAL A 253 9.08 8.67 0.86
N VAL A 254 8.46 9.56 1.64
CA VAL A 254 8.90 9.91 3.00
C VAL A 254 8.84 8.69 3.93
N ALA A 255 7.84 7.84 3.76
CA ALA A 255 7.70 6.61 4.53
C ALA A 255 8.84 5.61 4.26
N ARG A 256 9.39 5.60 3.04
CA ARG A 256 10.41 4.65 2.59
C ARG A 256 11.82 5.21 2.65
N GLU A 257 11.98 6.52 2.48
CA GLU A 257 13.25 7.23 2.43
C GLU A 257 13.35 8.27 3.54
N THR A 258 13.89 7.86 4.69
CA THR A 258 14.01 8.71 5.88
C THR A 258 14.87 9.95 5.67
N GLY A 259 15.83 9.92 4.73
CA GLY A 259 16.64 11.08 4.38
C GLY A 259 15.83 12.23 3.76
N ILE A 260 14.72 11.93 3.09
CA ILE A 260 13.85 12.93 2.46
C ILE A 260 12.95 13.62 3.49
N SER A 261 12.59 12.92 4.58
CA SER A 261 11.63 13.39 5.58
C SER A 261 11.96 14.78 6.12
N GLN A 262 13.23 15.05 6.47
CA GLN A 262 13.63 16.36 7.00
C GLN A 262 13.44 17.50 6.00
N HIS A 263 13.70 17.24 4.71
CA HIS A 263 13.56 18.22 3.64
C HIS A 263 12.09 18.52 3.33
N VAL A 264 11.24 17.50 3.33
CA VAL A 264 9.79 17.66 3.14
C VAL A 264 9.17 18.37 4.34
N LYS A 265 9.57 18.02 5.57
CA LYS A 265 9.15 18.69 6.80
C LYS A 265 9.45 20.18 6.75
N LYS A 266 10.71 20.55 6.47
CA LYS A 266 11.12 21.94 6.34
C LYS A 266 10.27 22.69 5.32
N THR A 267 9.96 22.06 4.19
CA THR A 267 9.11 22.65 3.16
C THR A 267 7.68 22.90 3.66
N LEU A 268 7.09 21.95 4.39
CA LEU A 268 5.73 22.11 4.95
C LEU A 268 5.68 23.15 6.08
N ASP A 269 6.75 23.29 6.85
CA ASP A 269 6.85 24.30 7.91
C ASP A 269 7.01 25.71 7.32
N GLU A 270 7.78 25.86 6.23
CA GLU A 270 7.94 27.13 5.51
C GLU A 270 6.72 27.49 4.64
N TYR A 271 6.07 26.50 4.04
CA TYR A 271 4.94 26.67 3.13
C TYR A 271 3.75 25.75 3.48
N PRO A 272 3.01 26.00 4.57
CA PRO A 272 1.92 25.11 5.01
C PRO A 272 0.80 24.90 3.97
N GLY A 273 0.60 25.89 3.09
CA GLY A 273 -0.41 25.82 2.02
C GLY A 273 0.01 25.01 0.79
N ILE A 274 1.24 24.45 0.74
CA ILE A 274 1.78 23.79 -0.46
C ILE A 274 0.89 22.63 -0.94
N VAL A 275 0.27 21.88 -0.02
CA VAL A 275 -0.62 20.75 -0.32
C VAL A 275 -1.90 21.13 -1.08
N LYS A 276 -2.20 22.44 -1.21
CA LYS A 276 -3.34 22.99 -1.96
C LYS A 276 -2.90 23.78 -3.19
N LYS A 277 -1.61 23.77 -3.54
CA LYS A 277 -1.05 24.52 -4.68
C LYS A 277 -1.16 23.72 -5.97
N THR A 278 -0.73 24.33 -7.07
CA THR A 278 -0.73 23.70 -8.38
C THR A 278 0.15 22.45 -8.40
N LEU A 279 -0.14 21.51 -9.31
CA LEU A 279 0.61 20.26 -9.47
C LEU A 279 2.13 20.52 -9.61
N LYS A 280 2.49 21.55 -10.39
CA LYS A 280 3.88 21.95 -10.62
C LYS A 280 4.57 22.44 -9.35
N GLU A 281 3.91 23.29 -8.56
CA GLU A 281 4.46 23.77 -7.29
C GLU A 281 4.60 22.64 -6.28
N GLN A 282 3.58 21.78 -6.16
CA GLN A 282 3.63 20.61 -5.28
C GLN A 282 4.81 19.70 -5.66
N PHE A 283 4.94 19.36 -6.95
CA PHE A 283 5.99 18.46 -7.42
C PHE A 283 7.38 19.06 -7.20
N ASP A 284 7.57 20.34 -7.53
CA ASP A 284 8.83 21.04 -7.30
C ASP A 284 9.22 21.05 -5.81
N LYS A 285 8.29 21.40 -4.93
CA LYS A 285 8.57 21.61 -3.50
C LYS A 285 8.59 20.33 -2.67
N LEU A 286 7.74 19.34 -2.98
CA LEU A 286 7.59 18.11 -2.19
C LEU A 286 8.40 16.93 -2.75
N ILE A 287 8.74 16.94 -4.03
CA ILE A 287 9.50 15.87 -4.69
C ILE A 287 10.85 16.41 -5.18
N PHE A 288 10.86 17.29 -6.18
CA PHE A 288 12.11 17.67 -6.86
C PHE A 288 13.15 18.29 -5.91
N GLN A 289 12.79 19.33 -5.15
CA GLN A 289 13.71 20.01 -4.25
C GLN A 289 14.21 19.11 -3.11
N PRO A 290 13.36 18.34 -2.40
CA PRO A 290 13.83 17.39 -1.39
C PRO A 290 14.82 16.36 -1.94
N PHE A 291 14.54 15.77 -3.10
CA PHE A 291 15.45 14.81 -3.74
C PHE A 291 16.76 15.47 -4.20
N SER A 292 16.73 16.72 -4.69
CA SER A 292 17.93 17.42 -5.13
C SER A 292 18.93 17.74 -4.01
N LYS A 293 18.45 17.79 -2.76
CA LYS A 293 19.26 18.12 -1.58
C LYS A 293 19.87 16.90 -0.91
N LEU A 294 19.48 15.70 -1.32
CA LEU A 294 20.10 14.49 -0.82
C LEU A 294 21.54 14.34 -1.36
N PRO A 295 22.48 13.86 -0.53
CA PRO A 295 23.82 13.53 -0.99
C PRO A 295 23.73 12.46 -2.09
N ASN A 296 24.69 12.47 -3.02
CA ASN A 296 24.75 11.50 -4.11
C ASN A 296 24.60 10.08 -3.56
N ARG A 297 23.53 9.39 -3.94
CA ARG A 297 23.39 7.97 -3.64
C ARG A 297 24.29 7.19 -4.59
N THR A 298 25.10 6.30 -4.03
CA THR A 298 25.70 5.17 -4.75
C THR A 298 24.73 3.98 -4.77
N GLY A 299 23.43 4.25 -4.95
CA GLY A 299 22.34 3.30 -4.74
C GLY A 299 21.48 3.10 -5.98
N GLU A 300 20.68 2.03 -5.97
CA GLU A 300 19.83 1.63 -7.08
C GLU A 300 18.68 2.64 -7.34
N PRO A 301 18.21 2.80 -8.60
CA PRO A 301 17.11 3.68 -8.95
C PRO A 301 15.84 3.44 -8.12
N ILE A 302 15.24 4.52 -7.61
CA ILE A 302 13.91 4.51 -7.01
C ILE A 302 12.87 4.65 -8.12
N VAL A 303 11.85 3.81 -8.10
CA VAL A 303 10.82 3.78 -9.14
C VAL A 303 9.46 4.19 -8.59
N LEU A 304 8.80 5.12 -9.27
CA LEU A 304 7.39 5.45 -9.06
C LEU A 304 6.54 4.64 -10.04
N VAL A 305 5.46 4.04 -9.57
CA VAL A 305 4.50 3.30 -10.41
C VAL A 305 3.20 4.08 -10.51
N VAL A 306 2.82 4.48 -11.72
CA VAL A 306 1.59 5.22 -11.98
C VAL A 306 0.75 4.44 -12.98
N ASP A 307 -0.38 3.91 -12.52
CA ASP A 307 -1.27 3.10 -13.34
C ASP A 307 -2.46 3.91 -13.86
N ALA A 308 -2.86 3.61 -15.10
CA ALA A 308 -4.08 4.07 -15.74
C ALA A 308 -4.20 5.61 -15.80
N LEU A 309 -3.14 6.31 -16.23
CA LEU A 309 -3.14 7.77 -16.30
C LEU A 309 -4.28 8.35 -17.15
N ASP A 310 -4.79 7.61 -18.14
CA ASP A 310 -5.97 7.96 -18.93
C ASP A 310 -7.28 8.03 -18.10
N GLU A 311 -7.28 7.50 -16.88
CA GLU A 311 -8.42 7.61 -15.96
C GLU A 311 -8.43 8.91 -15.13
N CYS A 312 -7.44 9.79 -15.33
CA CYS A 312 -7.45 11.13 -14.75
C CYS A 312 -8.43 12.04 -15.51
N GLU A 313 -9.28 12.77 -14.77
CA GLU A 313 -10.36 13.58 -15.34
C GLU A 313 -9.91 14.88 -16.04
N ASN A 314 -8.68 15.36 -15.77
CA ASN A 314 -8.20 16.64 -16.29
C ASN A 314 -7.04 16.45 -17.28
N ASP A 315 -7.32 16.68 -18.56
CA ASP A 315 -6.38 16.59 -19.68
C ASP A 315 -5.13 17.47 -19.52
N ASP A 316 -5.25 18.67 -18.93
CA ASP A 316 -4.13 19.58 -18.74
C ASP A 316 -3.22 19.13 -17.59
N ASP A 317 -3.79 18.54 -16.55
CA ASP A 317 -3.02 17.95 -15.45
C ASP A 317 -2.23 16.72 -15.95
N ILE A 318 -2.82 15.89 -16.81
CA ILE A 318 -2.13 14.76 -17.47
C ILE A 318 -0.87 15.24 -18.20
N ARG A 319 -1.01 16.28 -19.04
CA ARG A 319 0.12 16.85 -19.80
C ARG A 319 1.19 17.42 -18.89
N THR A 320 0.77 18.20 -17.90
CA THR A 320 1.67 18.81 -16.90
C THR A 320 2.45 17.73 -16.16
N MET A 321 1.79 16.65 -15.77
CA MET A 321 2.41 15.54 -15.05
C MET A 321 3.51 14.85 -15.90
N ILE A 322 3.21 14.53 -17.17
CA ILE A 322 4.20 13.93 -18.10
C ILE A 322 5.42 14.85 -18.25
N GLU A 323 5.20 16.16 -18.38
CA GLU A 323 6.29 17.14 -18.42
C GLU A 323 7.13 17.10 -17.14
N LEU A 324 6.50 17.07 -15.97
CA LEU A 324 7.18 17.05 -14.67
C LEU A 324 8.06 15.80 -14.49
N PHE A 325 7.56 14.61 -14.81
CA PHE A 325 8.38 13.40 -14.75
C PHE A 325 9.55 13.44 -15.73
N SER A 326 9.39 14.08 -16.90
CA SER A 326 10.51 14.24 -17.84
C SER A 326 11.65 15.10 -17.26
N THR A 327 11.36 15.93 -16.25
CA THR A 327 12.37 16.71 -15.54
C THR A 327 13.11 15.91 -14.47
N ALA A 328 12.62 14.74 -14.08
CA ALA A 328 13.23 13.89 -13.04
C ALA A 328 14.65 13.43 -13.42
N LYS A 329 14.97 13.31 -14.72
CA LYS A 329 16.35 13.02 -15.22
C LYS A 329 17.38 14.08 -14.78
N LYS A 330 16.94 15.29 -14.41
CA LYS A 330 17.81 16.33 -13.83
C LYS A 330 18.26 15.99 -12.41
N LEU A 331 17.54 15.14 -11.70
CA LEU A 331 17.88 14.65 -10.36
C LEU A 331 18.92 13.53 -10.44
N ARG A 332 20.13 13.88 -10.91
CA ARG A 332 21.25 12.93 -11.11
C ARG A 332 21.64 12.15 -9.84
N ASN A 333 21.25 12.65 -8.66
CA ASN A 333 21.68 12.13 -7.37
C ASN A 333 20.82 10.98 -6.82
N LEU A 334 19.61 10.74 -7.37
CA LEU A 334 18.69 9.69 -6.91
C LEU A 334 18.13 8.76 -7.99
N GLN A 335 18.42 9.03 -9.26
CA GLN A 335 17.94 8.22 -10.39
C GLN A 335 16.45 7.86 -10.26
N LEU A 336 15.62 8.90 -10.02
CA LEU A 336 14.17 8.73 -9.91
C LEU A 336 13.62 8.34 -11.28
N LYS A 337 12.96 7.19 -11.32
CA LYS A 337 12.30 6.66 -12.52
C LYS A 337 10.79 6.59 -12.32
N THR A 338 10.06 6.57 -13.43
CA THR A 338 8.60 6.46 -13.41
C THR A 338 8.14 5.45 -14.44
N PHE A 339 7.49 4.40 -13.97
CA PHE A 339 6.73 3.47 -14.79
C PHE A 339 5.28 3.96 -14.87
N LEU A 340 4.80 4.15 -16.10
CA LEU A 340 3.49 4.72 -16.39
C LEU A 340 2.71 3.79 -17.31
N THR A 341 1.42 3.61 -17.04
CA THR A 341 0.52 2.95 -17.97
C THR A 341 -0.60 3.87 -18.41
N SER A 342 -0.99 3.75 -19.67
CA SER A 342 -2.22 4.39 -20.15
C SER A 342 -2.70 3.85 -21.49
N ARG A 343 -3.93 4.24 -21.87
CA ARG A 343 -4.39 4.22 -23.26
C ARG A 343 -3.74 5.36 -24.07
N PRO A 344 -3.62 5.23 -25.41
CA PRO A 344 -3.04 6.27 -26.26
C PRO A 344 -4.05 7.37 -26.59
N GLU A 345 -4.73 7.91 -25.58
CA GLU A 345 -5.68 9.02 -25.75
C GLU A 345 -4.96 10.32 -26.14
N LEU A 346 -5.69 11.26 -26.71
CA LEU A 346 -5.11 12.48 -27.28
C LEU A 346 -4.24 13.28 -26.28
N PRO A 347 -4.68 13.54 -25.02
CA PRO A 347 -3.87 14.28 -24.05
C PRO A 347 -2.54 13.58 -23.74
N ILE A 348 -2.57 12.26 -23.58
CA ILE A 348 -1.41 11.40 -23.32
C ILE A 348 -0.42 11.48 -24.48
N ARG A 349 -0.91 11.25 -25.71
CA ARG A 349 -0.09 11.27 -26.92
C ARG A 349 0.58 12.63 -27.13
N LEU A 350 -0.16 13.72 -26.92
CA LEU A 350 0.39 15.08 -27.02
C LEU A 350 1.45 15.34 -25.95
N GLY A 351 1.23 14.88 -24.71
CA GLY A 351 2.19 14.99 -23.61
C GLY A 351 3.51 14.27 -23.92
N PHE A 352 3.46 13.00 -24.31
CA PHE A 352 4.66 12.24 -24.69
C PHE A 352 5.34 12.80 -25.94
N HIS A 353 4.57 13.30 -26.91
CA HIS A 353 5.13 13.98 -28.09
C HIS A 353 5.90 15.26 -27.75
N ALA A 354 5.51 15.97 -26.68
CA ALA A 354 6.21 17.18 -26.24
C ALA A 354 7.57 16.88 -25.60
N ILE A 355 7.75 15.68 -25.04
CA ILE A 355 8.98 15.27 -24.33
C ILE A 355 9.86 14.31 -25.13
N LYS A 356 9.70 14.25 -26.47
CA LYS A 356 10.42 13.36 -27.40
C LYS A 356 11.86 13.03 -26.98
N GLY A 357 12.18 11.73 -26.99
CA GLY A 357 13.53 11.22 -26.71
C GLY A 357 13.92 11.19 -25.23
N LYS A 358 12.95 11.31 -24.31
CA LYS A 358 13.17 11.24 -22.85
C LYS A 358 12.41 10.10 -22.16
N TYR A 359 11.87 9.18 -22.94
CA TYR A 359 11.10 8.04 -22.44
C TYR A 359 11.34 6.82 -23.33
N GLN A 360 11.20 5.65 -22.73
CA GLN A 360 11.07 4.37 -23.42
C GLN A 360 9.59 4.00 -23.43
N ASP A 361 9.09 3.42 -24.51
CA ASP A 361 7.72 2.94 -24.59
C ASP A 361 7.62 1.49 -25.07
N LEU A 362 6.50 0.88 -24.74
CA LEU A 362 6.10 -0.41 -25.27
C LEU A 362 4.59 -0.43 -25.48
N ILE A 363 4.18 -0.93 -26.65
CA ILE A 363 2.78 -1.03 -27.04
C ILE A 363 2.32 -2.49 -26.87
N LEU A 364 1.46 -2.76 -25.89
CA LEU A 364 1.03 -4.12 -25.53
C LEU A 364 0.33 -4.89 -26.64
N HIS A 365 -0.33 -4.20 -27.56
CA HIS A 365 -1.04 -4.81 -28.68
C HIS A 365 -0.13 -5.07 -29.89
N ASP A 366 1.13 -4.59 -29.86
CA ASP A 366 2.15 -4.87 -30.87
C ASP A 366 3.06 -6.04 -30.48
N ILE A 367 2.89 -6.57 -29.25
CA ILE A 367 3.59 -7.80 -28.83
C ILE A 367 3.21 -8.94 -29.80
N PRO A 368 4.18 -9.76 -30.23
CA PRO A 368 3.91 -10.89 -31.12
C PRO A 368 2.72 -11.75 -30.66
N LEU A 369 1.79 -12.02 -31.58
CA LEU A 369 0.55 -12.75 -31.29
C LEU A 369 0.82 -14.11 -30.63
N SER A 370 1.90 -14.81 -31.04
CA SER A 370 2.28 -16.09 -30.45
C SER A 370 2.60 -16.02 -28.95
N ILE A 371 3.15 -14.89 -28.47
CA ILE A 371 3.41 -14.66 -27.05
C ILE A 371 2.08 -14.40 -26.31
N ILE A 372 1.20 -13.60 -26.92
CA ILE A 372 -0.12 -13.31 -26.35
C ILE A 372 -0.97 -14.60 -26.27
N GLU A 373 -0.94 -15.43 -27.30
CA GLU A 373 -1.60 -16.74 -27.35
C GLU A 373 -1.11 -17.66 -26.23
N HIS A 374 0.22 -17.75 -26.04
CA HIS A 374 0.81 -18.53 -24.96
C HIS A 374 0.34 -18.03 -23.58
N ASP A 375 0.44 -16.73 -23.32
CA ASP A 375 0.05 -16.16 -22.03
C ASP A 375 -1.45 -16.37 -21.75
N LEU A 376 -2.31 -16.25 -22.77
CA LEU A 376 -3.74 -16.50 -22.66
C LEU A 376 -4.05 -17.98 -22.41
N GLN A 377 -3.31 -18.88 -23.05
CA GLN A 377 -3.45 -20.32 -22.84
C GLN A 377 -3.13 -20.67 -21.39
N VAL A 378 -1.97 -20.25 -20.88
CA VAL A 378 -1.57 -20.49 -19.48
C VAL A 378 -2.60 -19.90 -18.51
N PHE A 379 -3.10 -18.70 -18.76
CA PHE A 379 -4.13 -18.06 -17.95
C PHE A 379 -5.45 -18.86 -17.93
N LEU A 380 -5.95 -19.27 -19.10
CA LEU A 380 -7.22 -19.99 -19.24
C LEU A 380 -7.14 -21.39 -18.64
N GLU A 381 -6.06 -22.13 -18.85
CA GLU A 381 -5.82 -23.44 -18.24
C GLU A 381 -5.83 -23.35 -16.71
N TYR A 382 -5.07 -22.39 -16.15
CA TYR A 382 -5.04 -22.17 -14.70
C TYR A 382 -6.43 -21.82 -14.15
N LYS A 383 -7.12 -20.83 -14.74
CA LYS A 383 -8.41 -20.36 -14.25
C LYS A 383 -9.53 -21.37 -14.42
N THR A 384 -9.54 -22.14 -15.51
CA THR A 384 -10.54 -23.21 -15.66
C THR A 384 -10.30 -24.37 -14.70
N SER A 385 -9.05 -24.71 -14.38
CA SER A 385 -8.76 -25.67 -13.32
C SER A 385 -9.26 -25.19 -11.96
N GLU A 386 -9.03 -23.93 -11.61
CA GLU A 386 -9.54 -23.32 -10.36
C GLU A 386 -11.08 -23.38 -10.29
N ILE A 387 -11.76 -22.95 -11.36
CA ILE A 387 -13.24 -23.01 -11.47
C ILE A 387 -13.75 -24.44 -11.33
N ARG A 388 -13.08 -25.41 -11.96
CA ARG A 388 -13.44 -26.83 -11.88
C ARG A 388 -13.37 -27.31 -10.44
N ASP A 389 -12.28 -27.01 -9.75
CA ASP A 389 -12.01 -27.51 -8.40
C ASP A 389 -12.99 -26.90 -7.39
N GLU A 390 -13.26 -25.60 -7.48
CA GLU A 390 -14.27 -24.91 -6.65
C GLU A 390 -15.70 -25.41 -6.93
N TYR A 391 -16.04 -25.62 -8.21
CA TYR A 391 -17.33 -26.19 -8.58
C TYR A 391 -17.50 -27.60 -8.03
N ASN A 392 -16.49 -28.45 -8.17
CA ASN A 392 -16.51 -29.84 -7.71
C ASN A 392 -16.58 -29.98 -6.18
N ALA A 393 -16.02 -29.01 -5.45
CA ALA A 393 -16.08 -28.95 -3.98
C ALA A 393 -17.48 -28.65 -3.44
N THR A 394 -18.38 -28.07 -4.26
CA THR A 394 -19.70 -27.58 -3.82
C THR A 394 -20.87 -28.39 -4.36
N VAL A 395 -20.61 -29.44 -5.15
CA VAL A 395 -21.66 -30.26 -5.79
C VAL A 395 -21.52 -31.75 -5.47
N SER A 396 -22.61 -32.49 -5.64
CA SER A 396 -22.62 -33.94 -5.52
C SER A 396 -21.76 -34.62 -6.59
N LYS A 397 -21.27 -35.83 -6.31
CA LYS A 397 -20.32 -36.56 -7.19
C LYS A 397 -20.81 -36.75 -8.62
N ASP A 398 -22.12 -36.95 -8.81
CA ASP A 398 -22.77 -37.12 -10.11
C ASP A 398 -22.75 -35.84 -10.98
N ARG A 399 -22.55 -34.67 -10.36
CA ARG A 399 -22.50 -33.38 -11.04
C ARG A 399 -21.08 -32.87 -11.25
N GLN A 400 -20.07 -33.54 -10.71
CA GLN A 400 -18.68 -33.10 -10.79
C GLN A 400 -18.20 -33.07 -12.25
N LEU A 401 -17.42 -32.05 -12.56
CA LEU A 401 -16.70 -31.91 -13.81
C LEU A 401 -15.52 -32.89 -13.81
N THR A 402 -15.23 -33.47 -14.97
CA THR A 402 -14.12 -34.40 -15.13
C THR A 402 -12.77 -33.70 -14.93
N PRO A 403 -11.69 -34.43 -14.57
CA PRO A 403 -10.36 -33.85 -14.46
C PRO A 403 -9.87 -33.16 -15.74
N ASP A 404 -10.29 -33.65 -16.91
CA ASP A 404 -9.94 -33.08 -18.21
C ASP A 404 -10.78 -31.85 -18.58
N TRP A 405 -11.81 -31.47 -17.79
CA TRP A 405 -12.63 -30.30 -18.12
C TRP A 405 -11.79 -29.01 -18.15
N PRO A 406 -11.96 -28.13 -19.16
CA PRO A 406 -12.94 -28.20 -20.26
C PRO A 406 -12.47 -28.93 -21.54
N GLY A 407 -11.24 -29.44 -21.53
CA GLY A 407 -10.59 -30.12 -22.65
C GLY A 407 -9.78 -29.15 -23.51
N GLU A 408 -8.67 -29.65 -24.07
CA GLU A 408 -7.69 -28.84 -24.81
C GLU A 408 -8.31 -28.08 -26.01
N LEU A 409 -9.23 -28.70 -26.74
CA LEU A 409 -9.89 -28.08 -27.89
C LEU A 409 -10.75 -26.86 -27.51
N LYS A 410 -11.43 -26.92 -26.35
CA LYS A 410 -12.24 -25.80 -25.86
C LYS A 410 -11.35 -24.67 -25.35
N ILE A 411 -10.26 -24.99 -24.65
CA ILE A 411 -9.24 -24.00 -24.27
C ILE A 411 -8.70 -23.28 -25.50
N ARG A 412 -8.28 -24.03 -26.54
CA ARG A 412 -7.76 -23.45 -27.77
C ARG A 412 -8.76 -22.53 -28.47
N SER A 413 -10.04 -22.90 -28.45
CA SER A 413 -11.12 -22.06 -28.98
C SER A 413 -11.27 -20.77 -28.19
N LEU A 414 -11.24 -20.84 -26.86
CA LEU A 414 -11.26 -19.66 -25.99
C LEU A 414 -10.04 -18.76 -26.20
N VAL A 415 -8.84 -19.32 -26.37
CA VAL A 415 -7.62 -18.55 -26.69
C VAL A 415 -7.81 -17.78 -27.99
N HIS A 416 -8.26 -18.45 -29.05
CA HIS A 416 -8.51 -17.80 -30.35
C HIS A 416 -9.57 -16.69 -30.27
N MET A 417 -10.62 -16.89 -29.46
CA MET A 417 -11.61 -15.85 -29.20
C MET A 417 -11.01 -14.68 -28.41
N ALA A 418 -10.16 -14.97 -27.42
CA ALA A 418 -9.58 -13.99 -26.52
C ALA A 418 -8.55 -13.09 -27.20
N VAL A 419 -7.71 -13.60 -28.10
CA VAL A 419 -6.62 -12.82 -28.70
C VAL A 419 -7.15 -11.54 -29.39
N PRO A 420 -6.54 -10.35 -29.12
CA PRO A 420 -5.44 -10.07 -28.19
C PRO A 420 -5.89 -9.55 -26.79
N LEU A 421 -7.19 -9.63 -26.47
CA LEU A 421 -7.83 -9.04 -25.30
C LEU A 421 -7.89 -9.98 -24.09
N PHE A 422 -7.02 -9.75 -23.10
CA PHE A 422 -7.07 -10.44 -21.79
C PHE A 422 -8.41 -10.25 -21.06
N ILE A 423 -9.07 -9.12 -21.27
CA ILE A 423 -10.39 -8.89 -20.67
C ILE A 423 -11.44 -9.90 -21.13
N PHE A 424 -11.34 -10.44 -22.35
CA PHE A 424 -12.23 -11.52 -22.79
C PHE A 424 -12.03 -12.74 -21.89
N ALA A 425 -10.78 -13.21 -21.73
CA ALA A 425 -10.48 -14.38 -20.92
C ALA A 425 -10.91 -14.18 -19.47
N ALA A 426 -10.58 -13.04 -18.86
CA ALA A 426 -10.94 -12.72 -17.48
C ALA A 426 -12.46 -12.59 -17.27
N THR A 427 -13.19 -12.02 -18.23
CA THR A 427 -14.66 -11.91 -18.16
C THR A 427 -15.33 -13.25 -18.35
N THR A 428 -14.85 -14.05 -19.31
CA THR A 428 -15.29 -15.44 -19.52
C THR A 428 -15.08 -16.26 -18.26
N CYS A 429 -13.88 -16.28 -17.66
CA CYS A 429 -13.64 -17.03 -16.42
C CYS A 429 -14.57 -16.62 -15.28
N ARG A 430 -14.83 -15.31 -15.09
CA ARG A 430 -15.79 -14.83 -14.09
C ARG A 430 -17.21 -15.26 -14.40
N PHE A 431 -17.60 -15.25 -15.68
CA PHE A 431 -18.90 -15.75 -16.11
C PHE A 431 -19.03 -17.25 -15.82
N LEU A 432 -18.04 -18.07 -16.20
CA LEU A 432 -18.02 -19.51 -15.94
C LEU A 432 -18.04 -19.87 -14.44
N ALA A 433 -17.48 -19.01 -13.59
CA ALA A 433 -17.48 -19.19 -12.14
C ALA A 433 -18.82 -18.82 -11.47
N ASP A 434 -19.66 -18.02 -12.14
CA ASP A 434 -20.86 -17.45 -11.54
C ASP A 434 -22.00 -18.48 -11.47
N ARG A 435 -22.25 -18.98 -10.25
CA ARG A 435 -23.27 -20.00 -9.97
C ARG A 435 -24.71 -19.53 -10.17
N ARG A 436 -24.97 -18.23 -10.25
CA ARG A 436 -26.31 -17.69 -10.55
C ARG A 436 -26.66 -17.82 -12.02
N CYS A 437 -25.66 -17.81 -12.89
CA CYS A 437 -25.84 -17.90 -14.33
C CYS A 437 -25.96 -19.36 -14.81
N GLY A 438 -25.41 -20.34 -14.07
CA GLY A 438 -25.58 -21.76 -14.39
C GLY A 438 -24.44 -22.65 -13.90
N SER A 439 -24.27 -23.80 -14.58
CA SER A 439 -23.07 -24.64 -14.42
C SER A 439 -21.95 -24.16 -15.36
N PRO A 440 -20.67 -24.33 -14.98
CA PRO A 440 -19.54 -23.93 -15.80
C PRO A 440 -19.58 -24.52 -17.21
N SER A 441 -20.02 -25.77 -17.36
CA SER A 441 -20.16 -26.41 -18.68
C SER A 441 -21.22 -25.72 -19.55
N ASN A 442 -22.40 -25.39 -19.01
CA ASN A 442 -23.45 -24.73 -19.80
C ASN A 442 -23.04 -23.31 -20.21
N GLN A 443 -22.37 -22.60 -19.30
CA GLN A 443 -21.86 -21.26 -19.56
C GLN A 443 -20.75 -21.28 -20.60
N LEU A 444 -19.89 -22.30 -20.58
CA LEU A 444 -18.85 -22.49 -21.59
C LEU A 444 -19.45 -22.71 -22.97
N GLU A 445 -20.46 -23.58 -23.09
CA GLU A 445 -21.14 -23.77 -24.38
C GLU A 445 -21.79 -22.46 -24.87
N THR A 446 -22.37 -21.68 -23.95
CA THR A 446 -22.95 -20.36 -24.27
C THR A 446 -21.89 -19.42 -24.84
N VAL A 447 -20.70 -19.35 -24.24
CA VAL A 447 -19.60 -18.51 -24.73
C VAL A 447 -19.12 -18.98 -26.11
N LEU A 448 -18.97 -20.30 -26.30
CA LEU A 448 -18.48 -20.86 -27.57
C LEU A 448 -19.42 -20.60 -28.75
N GLN A 449 -20.72 -20.42 -28.51
CA GLN A 449 -21.67 -20.00 -29.57
C GLN A 449 -21.34 -18.63 -30.17
N TYR A 450 -20.60 -17.78 -29.46
CA TYR A 450 -20.19 -16.45 -29.92
C TYR A 450 -18.86 -16.45 -30.68
N GLN A 451 -18.31 -17.63 -31.00
CA GLN A 451 -17.07 -17.74 -31.75
C GLN A 451 -17.13 -17.03 -33.11
N THR A 452 -18.28 -17.09 -33.80
CA THR A 452 -18.50 -16.38 -35.06
C THR A 452 -18.54 -14.86 -34.86
N LYS A 453 -19.30 -14.37 -33.88
CA LYS A 453 -19.35 -12.95 -33.48
C LYS A 453 -17.97 -12.41 -33.09
N SER A 454 -17.07 -13.25 -32.57
CA SER A 454 -15.69 -12.85 -32.24
C SER A 454 -14.83 -12.47 -33.45
N GLN A 455 -15.24 -12.89 -34.66
CA GLN A 455 -14.60 -12.48 -35.92
C GLN A 455 -15.05 -11.08 -36.36
N GLU A 456 -16.28 -10.67 -36.00
CA GLU A 456 -16.85 -9.35 -36.31
C GLU A 456 -16.44 -8.30 -35.27
N SER A 457 -16.58 -8.63 -33.97
CA SER A 457 -16.20 -7.75 -32.86
C SER A 457 -15.81 -8.57 -31.63
N LYS A 458 -14.57 -8.36 -31.16
CA LYS A 458 -14.05 -9.03 -29.96
C LYS A 458 -14.75 -8.60 -28.67
N LEU A 459 -15.17 -7.33 -28.59
CA LEU A 459 -15.92 -6.84 -27.42
C LEU A 459 -17.34 -7.40 -27.40
N ASP A 460 -17.94 -7.68 -28.56
CA ASP A 460 -19.26 -8.31 -28.64
C ASP A 460 -19.21 -9.72 -28.08
N ALA A 461 -18.21 -10.52 -28.50
CA ALA A 461 -17.97 -11.84 -27.93
C ALA A 461 -17.63 -11.80 -26.44
N THR A 462 -17.09 -10.68 -25.93
CA THR A 462 -16.78 -10.52 -24.50
C THR A 462 -18.03 -10.26 -23.66
N TYR A 463 -18.92 -9.36 -24.12
CA TYR A 463 -19.99 -8.83 -23.28
C TYR A 463 -21.37 -9.37 -23.61
N LEU A 464 -21.67 -9.69 -24.87
CA LEU A 464 -22.99 -10.19 -25.23
C LEU A 464 -23.37 -11.52 -24.54
N PRO A 465 -22.47 -12.51 -24.34
CA PRO A 465 -22.84 -13.72 -23.60
C PRO A 465 -23.36 -13.42 -22.19
N VAL A 466 -22.77 -12.43 -21.52
CA VAL A 466 -23.18 -11.99 -20.18
C VAL A 466 -24.50 -11.22 -20.23
N LEU A 467 -24.65 -10.31 -21.21
CA LEU A 467 -25.81 -9.45 -21.32
C LEU A 467 -27.05 -10.22 -21.77
N GLU A 468 -26.94 -11.04 -22.82
CA GLU A 468 -28.04 -11.80 -23.41
C GLU A 468 -28.57 -12.89 -22.44
N GLN A 469 -27.78 -13.32 -21.45
CA GLN A 469 -28.22 -14.22 -20.38
C GLN A 469 -29.45 -13.66 -19.62
N GLN A 470 -29.56 -12.33 -19.51
CA GLN A 470 -30.70 -11.68 -18.86
C GLN A 470 -32.02 -11.82 -19.66
N LEU A 471 -31.96 -12.26 -20.91
CA LEU A 471 -33.11 -12.36 -21.81
C LEU A 471 -33.53 -13.81 -22.11
N VAL A 472 -32.77 -14.79 -21.61
CA VAL A 472 -33.02 -16.21 -21.86
C VAL A 472 -34.35 -16.63 -21.23
N GLY A 473 -35.19 -17.31 -22.00
CA GLY A 473 -36.50 -17.80 -21.53
C GLY A 473 -37.61 -16.75 -21.42
N LEU A 474 -37.33 -15.48 -21.73
CA LEU A 474 -38.30 -14.39 -21.64
C LEU A 474 -39.13 -14.24 -22.94
N SER A 475 -40.40 -13.87 -22.78
CA SER A 475 -41.27 -13.40 -23.86
C SER A 475 -40.80 -12.04 -24.39
N ASN A 476 -41.25 -11.66 -25.60
CA ASN A 476 -40.88 -10.37 -26.18
C ASN A 476 -41.28 -9.17 -25.29
N ARG A 477 -42.43 -9.25 -24.61
CA ARG A 477 -42.89 -8.19 -23.70
C ARG A 477 -41.97 -8.06 -22.48
N GLU A 478 -41.56 -9.19 -21.89
CA GLU A 478 -40.64 -9.22 -20.75
C GLU A 478 -39.25 -8.72 -21.15
N LYS A 479 -38.76 -9.11 -22.34
CA LYS A 479 -37.49 -8.60 -22.88
C LYS A 479 -37.48 -7.08 -22.99
N THR A 480 -38.57 -6.49 -23.51
CA THR A 480 -38.68 -5.02 -23.60
C THR A 480 -38.61 -4.37 -22.22
N GLN A 481 -39.27 -4.95 -21.21
CA GLN A 481 -39.22 -4.44 -19.84
C GLN A 481 -37.82 -4.54 -19.23
N VAL A 482 -37.17 -5.70 -19.36
CA VAL A 482 -35.79 -5.92 -18.86
C VAL A 482 -34.81 -4.96 -19.52
N LEU A 483 -34.90 -4.77 -20.84
CA LEU A 483 -34.05 -3.83 -21.56
C LEU A 483 -34.29 -2.37 -21.14
N SER A 484 -35.54 -1.99 -20.88
CA SER A 484 -35.86 -0.66 -20.36
C SER A 484 -35.25 -0.43 -18.98
N GLN A 485 -35.39 -1.40 -18.07
CA GLN A 485 -34.80 -1.33 -16.73
C GLN A 485 -33.27 -1.36 -16.80
N PHE A 486 -32.69 -2.17 -17.70
CA PHE A 486 -31.25 -2.22 -17.94
C PHE A 486 -30.71 -0.85 -18.37
N ARG A 487 -31.33 -0.20 -19.36
CA ARG A 487 -30.90 1.13 -19.82
C ARG A 487 -31.04 2.19 -18.73
N LEU A 488 -32.07 2.09 -17.88
CA LEU A 488 -32.24 2.99 -16.75
C LEU A 488 -31.16 2.78 -15.68
N VAL A 489 -30.97 1.54 -15.20
CA VAL A 489 -30.06 1.23 -14.10
C VAL A 489 -28.61 1.21 -14.56
N ILE A 490 -28.26 0.35 -15.52
CA ILE A 490 -26.89 0.19 -16.02
C ILE A 490 -26.46 1.41 -16.81
N GLY A 491 -27.36 1.99 -17.61
CA GLY A 491 -27.08 3.25 -18.31
C GLY A 491 -26.75 4.39 -17.36
N SER A 492 -27.38 4.45 -16.18
CA SER A 492 -26.99 5.40 -15.14
C SER A 492 -25.65 5.07 -14.53
N ILE A 493 -25.40 3.81 -14.15
CA ILE A 493 -24.13 3.35 -13.55
C ILE A 493 -22.92 3.74 -14.41
N ILE A 494 -22.98 3.56 -15.73
CA ILE A 494 -21.83 3.78 -16.60
C ILE A 494 -21.51 5.26 -16.90
N ILE A 495 -22.45 6.18 -16.65
CA ILE A 495 -22.26 7.62 -16.90
C ILE A 495 -22.05 8.44 -15.62
N LEU A 496 -22.24 7.83 -14.44
CA LEU A 496 -22.08 8.51 -13.17
C LEU A 496 -20.64 9.03 -13.01
N ALA A 497 -20.53 10.30 -12.66
CA ALA A 497 -19.24 10.90 -12.34
C ALA A 497 -18.62 10.28 -11.08
N ARG A 498 -19.44 9.83 -10.12
CA ARG A 498 -19.01 9.09 -8.93
C ARG A 498 -19.87 7.84 -8.77
N PRO A 499 -19.29 6.64 -8.59
CA PRO A 499 -20.05 5.43 -8.32
C PRO A 499 -21.01 5.60 -7.15
N LEU A 500 -22.26 5.17 -7.33
CA LEU A 500 -23.31 5.21 -6.31
C LEU A 500 -23.58 3.82 -5.76
N SER A 501 -24.08 3.78 -4.53
CA SER A 501 -24.60 2.56 -3.89
C SER A 501 -25.91 2.11 -4.53
N THR A 502 -26.30 0.85 -4.32
CA THR A 502 -27.58 0.37 -4.88
C THR A 502 -28.78 1.10 -4.26
N SER A 503 -28.69 1.46 -2.97
CA SER A 503 -29.70 2.28 -2.29
C SER A 503 -29.80 3.70 -2.86
N ALA A 504 -28.66 4.35 -3.12
CA ALA A 504 -28.62 5.66 -3.75
C ALA A 504 -29.12 5.62 -5.20
N LEU A 505 -28.80 4.55 -5.95
CA LEU A 505 -29.31 4.31 -7.31
C LEU A 505 -30.83 4.14 -7.31
N ALA A 506 -31.39 3.35 -6.39
CA ALA A 506 -32.84 3.19 -6.27
C ALA A 506 -33.53 4.54 -5.99
N GLY A 507 -32.96 5.32 -5.06
CA GLY A 507 -33.46 6.64 -4.68
C GLY A 507 -33.43 7.65 -5.82
N ILE A 508 -32.30 7.75 -6.55
CA ILE A 508 -32.15 8.72 -7.65
C ILE A 508 -32.90 8.28 -8.91
N LEU A 509 -33.08 6.99 -9.15
CA LEU A 509 -33.82 6.50 -10.31
C LEU A 509 -35.32 6.42 -10.06
N PHE A 510 -35.77 6.63 -8.82
CA PHE A 510 -37.16 6.47 -8.37
C PHE A 510 -37.70 5.08 -8.72
N VAL A 511 -36.89 4.05 -8.49
CA VAL A 511 -37.25 2.64 -8.67
C VAL A 511 -37.12 1.89 -7.35
N GLU A 512 -37.76 0.73 -7.27
CA GLU A 512 -37.59 -0.15 -6.11
C GLU A 512 -36.17 -0.72 -6.05
N GLN A 513 -35.67 -0.92 -4.82
CA GLN A 513 -34.37 -1.55 -4.56
C GLN A 513 -34.24 -2.89 -5.30
N GLU A 514 -35.31 -3.70 -5.28
CA GLU A 514 -35.37 -4.99 -5.98
C GLU A 514 -35.15 -4.85 -7.50
N THR A 515 -35.59 -3.74 -8.11
CA THR A 515 -35.35 -3.51 -9.54
C THR A 515 -33.86 -3.27 -9.83
N VAL A 516 -33.16 -2.56 -8.94
CA VAL A 516 -31.71 -2.33 -9.07
C VAL A 516 -30.98 -3.65 -8.88
N ASP A 517 -31.25 -4.35 -7.78
CA ASP A 517 -30.56 -5.60 -7.43
C ASP A 517 -30.78 -6.68 -8.50
N ALA A 518 -32.03 -6.86 -8.97
CA ALA A 518 -32.35 -7.82 -10.02
C ALA A 518 -31.66 -7.54 -11.36
N ARG A 519 -31.34 -6.27 -11.67
CA ARG A 519 -30.54 -5.91 -12.87
C ARG A 519 -29.05 -6.15 -12.69
N LEU A 520 -28.57 -6.22 -11.45
CA LEU A 520 -27.17 -6.44 -11.12
C LEU A 520 -26.82 -7.92 -10.93
N ASP A 521 -27.77 -8.76 -10.51
CA ASP A 521 -27.56 -10.17 -10.13
C ASP A 521 -26.82 -11.03 -11.16
N LEU A 522 -27.02 -10.77 -12.46
CA LEU A 522 -26.40 -11.53 -13.56
C LEU A 522 -25.19 -10.81 -14.18
N LEU A 523 -24.79 -9.66 -13.64
CA LEU A 523 -23.73 -8.81 -14.18
C LEU A 523 -22.46 -8.81 -13.34
N HIS A 524 -22.29 -9.72 -12.38
CA HIS A 524 -21.09 -9.79 -11.53
C HIS A 524 -19.82 -10.18 -12.28
N SER A 525 -19.93 -10.66 -13.53
CA SER A 525 -18.78 -10.87 -14.41
C SER A 525 -18.31 -9.56 -15.08
N VAL A 526 -19.02 -8.44 -14.94
CA VAL A 526 -18.66 -7.14 -15.54
C VAL A 526 -18.76 -5.97 -14.54
N LEU A 527 -19.51 -6.15 -13.45
CA LEU A 527 -19.67 -5.21 -12.34
C LEU A 527 -19.17 -5.80 -11.02
N SER A 528 -18.43 -4.99 -10.24
CA SER A 528 -18.18 -5.25 -8.84
C SER A 528 -19.38 -4.72 -8.05
N VAL A 529 -20.27 -5.64 -7.69
CA VAL A 529 -21.47 -5.37 -6.91
C VAL A 529 -21.17 -5.74 -5.45
N PRO A 530 -21.23 -4.80 -4.51
CA PRO A 530 -20.95 -5.06 -3.11
C PRO A 530 -22.09 -5.82 -2.42
N THR A 531 -21.79 -6.46 -1.29
CA THR A 531 -22.79 -7.17 -0.47
C THR A 531 -23.67 -6.20 0.31
N SER A 532 -23.14 -5.02 0.65
CA SER A 532 -23.87 -3.95 1.34
C SER A 532 -24.55 -3.03 0.33
N SER A 533 -25.82 -2.68 0.57
CA SER A 533 -26.58 -1.74 -0.26
C SER A 533 -26.04 -0.30 -0.22
N GLU A 534 -25.19 0.00 0.76
CA GLU A 534 -24.61 1.33 1.00
C GLU A 534 -23.23 1.50 0.36
N GLU A 535 -22.63 0.40 -0.12
CA GLU A 535 -21.37 0.46 -0.84
C GLU A 535 -21.61 0.67 -2.34
N PRO A 536 -20.72 1.38 -3.06
CA PRO A 536 -20.95 1.72 -4.44
C PRO A 536 -20.68 0.56 -5.41
N VAL A 537 -21.54 0.45 -6.44
CA VAL A 537 -21.38 -0.46 -7.57
C VAL A 537 -20.34 0.08 -8.53
N ARG A 538 -19.38 -0.76 -8.95
CA ARG A 538 -18.27 -0.35 -9.81
C ARG A 538 -18.18 -1.19 -11.08
N LEU A 539 -17.63 -0.60 -12.14
CA LEU A 539 -17.21 -1.35 -13.31
C LEU A 539 -15.90 -2.08 -13.00
N PHE A 540 -15.76 -3.32 -13.45
CA PHE A 540 -14.45 -3.96 -13.39
C PHE A 540 -13.47 -3.34 -14.39
N HIS A 541 -13.98 -2.81 -15.51
CA HIS A 541 -13.15 -2.20 -16.53
C HIS A 541 -13.96 -1.24 -17.41
N LEU A 542 -13.35 -0.11 -17.78
CA LEU A 542 -13.98 0.94 -18.59
C LEU A 542 -14.43 0.48 -19.98
N SER A 543 -13.82 -0.55 -20.57
CA SER A 543 -14.27 -1.07 -21.88
C SER A 543 -15.71 -1.59 -21.88
N PHE A 544 -16.29 -1.92 -20.72
CA PHE A 544 -17.72 -2.28 -20.65
C PHE A 544 -18.61 -1.05 -20.88
N ARG A 545 -18.25 0.09 -20.27
CA ARG A 545 -18.87 1.39 -20.58
C ARG A 545 -18.69 1.73 -22.05
N ASP A 546 -17.45 1.65 -22.56
CA ASP A 546 -17.14 2.01 -23.94
C ASP A 546 -17.94 1.15 -24.93
N PHE A 547 -18.10 -0.15 -24.64
CA PHE A 547 -18.93 -1.05 -25.43
C PHE A 547 -20.42 -0.64 -25.45
N LEU A 548 -20.99 -0.28 -24.30
CA LEU A 548 -22.42 0.05 -24.19
C LEU A 548 -22.77 1.40 -24.82
N LEU A 549 -21.81 2.32 -24.90
CA LEU A 549 -21.99 3.67 -25.46
C LEU A 549 -21.55 3.78 -26.93
N ASP A 550 -20.98 2.72 -27.50
CA ASP A 550 -20.47 2.72 -28.87
C ASP A 550 -21.59 2.98 -29.90
N GLN A 551 -21.51 4.13 -30.58
CA GLN A 551 -22.56 4.56 -31.52
C GLN A 551 -22.70 3.62 -32.70
N ASP A 552 -21.62 2.96 -33.12
CA ASP A 552 -21.64 2.02 -34.23
C ASP A 552 -22.44 0.75 -33.89
N LYS A 553 -22.76 0.53 -32.60
CA LYS A 553 -23.52 -0.62 -32.12
C LYS A 553 -24.98 -0.36 -31.84
N ARG A 554 -25.45 0.88 -32.06
CA ARG A 554 -26.83 1.29 -31.82
C ARG A 554 -27.85 0.32 -32.43
N ASP A 555 -27.60 -0.10 -33.67
CA ASP A 555 -28.49 -1.00 -34.40
C ASP A 555 -28.05 -2.48 -34.33
N ASN A 556 -26.89 -2.77 -33.74
CA ASN A 556 -26.30 -4.11 -33.72
C ASN A 556 -26.70 -4.93 -32.49
N HIS A 557 -27.02 -4.30 -31.35
CA HIS A 557 -27.50 -5.04 -30.17
C HIS A 557 -28.51 -4.27 -29.31
N ALA A 558 -29.41 -5.00 -28.67
CA ALA A 558 -30.49 -4.43 -27.87
C ALA A 558 -30.03 -3.68 -26.60
N PHE A 559 -28.80 -3.93 -26.13
CA PHE A 559 -28.26 -3.36 -24.89
C PHE A 559 -27.59 -2.00 -25.04
N TRP A 560 -27.60 -1.40 -26.23
CA TRP A 560 -26.98 -0.10 -26.46
C TRP A 560 -27.66 0.99 -25.61
N ILE A 561 -26.85 1.93 -25.12
CA ILE A 561 -27.25 3.02 -24.24
C ILE A 561 -26.91 4.36 -24.91
N ASP A 562 -27.91 5.23 -25.01
CA ASP A 562 -27.73 6.61 -25.44
C ASP A 562 -27.17 7.45 -24.28
N GLU A 563 -25.89 7.81 -24.36
CA GLU A 563 -25.20 8.60 -23.33
C GLU A 563 -25.93 9.91 -23.01
N ARG A 564 -26.47 10.59 -24.05
CA ARG A 564 -27.14 11.88 -23.88
C ARG A 564 -28.48 11.72 -23.19
N ASP A 565 -29.23 10.69 -23.54
CA ASP A 565 -30.51 10.40 -22.91
C ASP A 565 -30.35 9.96 -21.45
N SER A 566 -29.34 9.13 -21.16
CA SER A 566 -28.99 8.75 -19.79
C SER A 566 -28.59 9.98 -18.96
N HIS A 567 -27.75 10.88 -19.48
CA HIS A 567 -27.40 12.12 -18.77
C HIS A 567 -28.61 13.03 -18.54
N ARG A 568 -29.49 13.16 -19.53
CA ARG A 568 -30.73 13.94 -19.41
C ARG A 568 -31.64 13.36 -18.32
N THR A 569 -31.82 12.04 -18.32
CA THR A 569 -32.65 11.34 -17.34
C THR A 569 -32.10 11.51 -15.93
N LEU A 570 -30.80 11.26 -15.73
CA LEU A 570 -30.16 11.47 -14.43
C LEU A 570 -30.23 12.93 -13.98
N GLY A 571 -29.96 13.90 -14.86
CA GLY A 571 -30.05 15.32 -14.54
C GLY A 571 -31.46 15.73 -14.08
N ARG A 572 -32.51 15.28 -14.77
CA ARG A 572 -33.90 15.53 -14.36
C ARG A 572 -34.21 14.90 -13.00
N ASN A 573 -33.73 13.69 -12.79
CA ASN A 573 -33.99 12.98 -11.53
C ASN A 573 -33.27 13.64 -10.35
N CYS A 574 -32.03 14.12 -10.54
CA CYS A 574 -31.32 14.92 -9.54
C CYS A 574 -32.13 16.13 -9.11
N LEU A 575 -32.66 16.90 -10.07
CA LEU A 575 -33.50 18.08 -9.77
C LEU A 575 -34.75 17.70 -8.98
N THR A 576 -35.43 16.63 -9.41
CA THR A 576 -36.62 16.12 -8.71
C THR A 576 -36.30 15.65 -7.29
N LEU A 577 -35.11 15.10 -7.06
CA LEU A 577 -34.66 14.68 -5.74
C LEU A 577 -34.33 15.91 -4.89
N MET A 578 -33.67 16.93 -5.44
CA MET A 578 -33.37 18.18 -4.75
C MET A 578 -34.62 18.90 -4.24
N ASP A 579 -35.73 18.85 -4.99
CA ASP A 579 -37.02 19.41 -4.54
C ASP A 579 -37.58 18.72 -3.27
N LYS A 580 -37.10 17.51 -2.95
CA LYS A 580 -37.50 16.75 -1.76
C LYS A 580 -36.48 16.85 -0.62
N LEU A 581 -35.28 17.35 -0.89
CA LEU A 581 -34.25 17.54 0.11
C LEU A 581 -34.49 18.86 0.84
N LYS A 582 -34.21 18.87 2.14
CA LYS A 582 -34.21 20.13 2.90
C LYS A 582 -32.92 20.88 2.61
N GLU A 583 -33.01 22.20 2.63
CA GLU A 583 -31.83 23.06 2.62
C GLU A 583 -30.93 22.67 3.81
N ASP A 584 -29.63 22.52 3.54
CA ASP A 584 -28.63 22.25 4.57
C ASP A 584 -28.32 23.60 5.25
N ILE A 585 -29.03 23.88 6.37
CA ILE A 585 -29.01 25.16 7.09
C ILE A 585 -27.89 25.18 8.14
#